data_AF-A0A091LY37-F1
#
_entry.id   AF-A0A091LY37-F1
#
_cell.length_a   1.000
_cell.length_b   1.000
_cell.length_c   1.000
_cell.angle_alpha   90.00
_cell.angle_beta   90.00
_cell.angle_gamma   90.00
#
_symmetry.space_group_name_H-M   'P 1'
#
loop_
_entity.id
_entity.type
_entity.pdbx_description
1 polymer ?
#
loop_
_entity_poly.entity_id
_entity_poly.type
_entity_poly.pdbx_seq_one_letter_code
_entity_poly.pdbx_strand_id
1 'polypeptide(L)'
;MVYVGIPIGEGTHDDEVLKTIDEGDADDVTKQRIHEGREKPGALWHIYAAKDAEKIRELLRKVGEEQGQENPPDHDPIHDQSWYLDQTLRKRLYDEYGVQGWAIVQFLGDAVFIPAGAPHQVHNLYSCIKVAEDFVSPEHVKHCFRLTQEFRHLSNTHTNHEDKLQVKNIIYHAVKDAVGTLKAHESKLAR
;
A
#
# COMPACT_ATOMS: atom_id res chain seq x y z
N MET A 1 -7.95 7.04 8.81
CA MET A 1 -7.34 8.29 9.34
C MET A 1 -8.07 8.70 10.61
N VAL A 2 -7.40 8.76 11.77
CA VAL A 2 -8.08 9.06 13.06
C VAL A 2 -7.92 10.52 13.49
N TYR A 3 -6.91 11.23 12.98
CA TYR A 3 -6.73 12.66 13.24
C TYR A 3 -5.99 13.36 12.09
N VAL A 4 -6.39 14.59 11.78
CA VAL A 4 -5.71 15.50 10.85
C VAL A 4 -5.55 16.87 11.51
N GLY A 5 -4.30 17.27 11.74
CA GLY A 5 -3.92 18.55 12.33
C GLY A 5 -3.54 19.56 11.26
N ILE A 6 -4.40 20.57 11.07
CA ILE A 6 -4.17 21.69 10.16
C ILE A 6 -3.56 22.83 10.99
N PRO A 7 -2.32 23.28 10.68
CA PRO A 7 -1.68 24.36 11.42
C PRO A 7 -2.41 25.69 11.20
N ILE A 8 -2.37 26.58 12.20
CA ILE A 8 -2.96 27.92 12.14
C ILE A 8 -1.83 28.95 12.13
N GLY A 9 -1.79 29.82 11.12
CA GLY A 9 -0.88 30.98 11.08
C GLY A 9 0.06 31.06 9.87
N GLU A 10 0.19 30.01 9.06
CA GLU A 10 1.00 30.00 7.84
C GLU A 10 0.08 30.05 6.60
N GLY A 11 -0.13 31.26 6.06
CA GLY A 11 -1.15 31.55 5.04
C GLY A 11 -0.89 31.02 3.62
N THR A 12 0.20 30.29 3.37
CA THR A 12 0.56 29.74 2.05
C THR A 12 0.42 28.22 1.95
N HIS A 13 0.14 27.54 3.06
CA HIS A 13 0.21 26.07 3.11
C HIS A 13 -0.92 25.38 2.33
N ASP A 14 -2.11 25.99 2.30
CA ASP A 14 -3.27 25.41 1.61
C ASP A 14 -3.09 25.41 0.08
N ASP A 15 -2.44 26.43 -0.49
CA ASP A 15 -2.15 26.51 -1.93
C ASP A 15 -1.16 25.41 -2.36
N GLU A 16 -0.13 25.15 -1.54
CA GLU A 16 0.83 24.07 -1.79
C GLU A 16 0.18 22.68 -1.69
N VAL A 17 -0.74 22.51 -0.74
CA VAL A 17 -1.50 21.26 -0.61
C VAL A 17 -2.39 21.03 -1.83
N LEU A 18 -3.11 22.05 -2.29
CA LEU A 18 -3.94 21.96 -3.50
C LEU A 18 -3.10 21.62 -4.74
N LYS A 19 -1.94 22.27 -4.89
CA LYS A 19 -0.99 21.97 -5.96
C LYS A 19 -0.47 20.52 -5.88
N THR A 20 -0.11 20.05 -4.69
CA THR A 20 0.38 18.68 -4.47
C THR A 20 -0.67 17.64 -4.83
N ILE A 21 -1.95 17.93 -4.60
CA ILE A 21 -3.07 17.05 -4.93
C ILE A 21 -3.32 17.03 -6.45
N ASP A 22 -3.20 18.18 -7.11
CA ASP A 22 -3.33 18.28 -8.56
C ASP A 22 -2.19 17.56 -9.30
N GLU A 23 -0.93 17.86 -8.93
CA GLU A 23 0.26 17.16 -9.42
C GLU A 23 0.30 15.69 -8.97
N GLY A 24 -0.49 15.34 -7.96
CA GLY A 24 -0.70 14.01 -7.42
C GLY A 24 -1.63 13.12 -8.22
N ASP A 25 -2.21 13.63 -9.31
CA ASP A 25 -3.13 12.91 -10.20
C ASP A 25 -4.48 12.54 -9.55
N ALA A 26 -4.91 13.28 -8.52
CA ALA A 26 -6.23 13.10 -7.91
C ALA A 26 -7.36 13.46 -8.90
N ASP A 27 -8.49 12.76 -8.82
CA ASP A 27 -9.64 13.00 -9.70
C ASP A 27 -10.45 14.25 -9.31
N ASP A 28 -11.26 14.75 -10.24
CA ASP A 28 -12.02 15.99 -10.06
C ASP A 28 -13.06 15.91 -8.92
N VAL A 29 -13.64 14.73 -8.67
CA VAL A 29 -14.60 14.55 -7.57
C VAL A 29 -13.88 14.65 -6.23
N THR A 30 -12.68 14.07 -6.13
CA THR A 30 -11.82 14.23 -4.97
C THR A 30 -11.40 15.69 -4.76
N LYS A 31 -11.07 16.43 -5.82
CA LYS A 31 -10.74 17.86 -5.73
C LYS A 31 -11.93 18.70 -5.24
N GLN A 32 -13.16 18.35 -5.65
CA GLN A 32 -14.39 19.02 -5.18
C GLN A 32 -14.60 18.86 -3.68
N ARG A 33 -14.37 17.66 -3.10
CA ARG A 33 -14.47 17.42 -1.64
C ARG A 33 -13.61 18.38 -0.82
N ILE A 34 -12.46 18.78 -1.37
CA ILE A 34 -11.54 19.73 -0.72
C ILE A 34 -12.09 21.16 -0.82
N HIS A 35 -12.51 21.57 -2.02
CA HIS A 35 -13.03 22.92 -2.27
C HIS A 35 -14.32 23.22 -1.50
N GLU A 36 -15.17 22.22 -1.29
CA GLU A 36 -16.37 22.36 -0.48
C GLU A 36 -16.06 22.61 1.01
N GLY A 37 -14.81 22.42 1.45
CA GLY A 37 -14.28 22.84 2.75
C GLY A 37 -14.86 22.10 3.96
N ARG A 38 -15.62 21.01 3.73
CA ARG A 38 -16.30 20.25 4.80
C ARG A 38 -15.43 19.15 5.38
N GLU A 39 -14.41 18.73 4.65
CA GLU A 39 -13.58 17.57 4.99
C GLU A 39 -12.12 17.97 5.11
N LYS A 40 -11.37 17.24 5.95
CA LYS A 40 -9.96 17.52 6.22
C LYS A 40 -9.09 16.51 5.45
N PRO A 41 -8.46 16.88 4.34
CA PRO A 41 -7.55 15.97 3.64
C PRO A 41 -6.34 15.72 4.54
N GLY A 42 -5.91 14.47 4.70
CA GLY A 42 -4.77 14.13 5.55
C GLY A 42 -3.55 13.71 4.76
N ALA A 43 -3.72 12.76 3.83
CA ALA A 43 -2.61 12.20 3.07
C ALA A 43 -3.01 11.85 1.63
N LEU A 44 -2.07 12.02 0.71
CA LEU A 44 -2.13 11.51 -0.65
C LEU A 44 -1.45 10.14 -0.71
N TRP A 45 -2.14 9.18 -1.31
CA TRP A 45 -1.66 7.82 -1.54
C TRP A 45 -1.51 7.58 -3.03
N HIS A 46 -0.49 6.82 -3.41
CA HIS A 46 -0.45 6.13 -4.70
C HIS A 46 -0.38 4.64 -4.44
N ILE A 47 -1.36 3.89 -4.95
CA ILE A 47 -1.44 2.43 -4.79
C ILE A 47 -1.37 1.79 -6.18
N TYR A 48 -0.61 0.70 -6.31
CA TYR A 48 -0.45 -0.03 -7.56
C TYR A 48 -0.92 -1.47 -7.40
N ALA A 49 -1.42 -2.07 -8.47
CA ALA A 49 -1.88 -3.45 -8.41
C ALA A 49 -0.70 -4.39 -8.15
N ALA A 50 -0.91 -5.42 -7.33
CA ALA A 50 0.13 -6.36 -6.95
C ALA A 50 0.77 -7.09 -8.15
N LYS A 51 0.03 -7.24 -9.26
CA LYS A 51 0.54 -7.83 -10.52
C LYS A 51 1.57 -6.95 -11.23
N ASP A 52 1.58 -5.65 -10.96
CA ASP A 52 2.44 -4.67 -11.64
C ASP A 52 3.73 -4.38 -10.84
N ALA A 53 3.93 -5.04 -9.70
CA ALA A 53 5.10 -4.84 -8.84
C ALA A 53 6.43 -5.09 -9.58
N GLU A 54 6.52 -6.11 -10.43
CA GLU A 54 7.78 -6.38 -11.15
C GLU A 54 8.14 -5.27 -12.14
N LYS A 55 7.14 -4.71 -12.85
CA LYS A 55 7.35 -3.57 -13.75
C LYS A 55 7.85 -2.34 -13.01
N ILE A 56 7.35 -2.13 -11.78
CA ILE A 56 7.83 -1.04 -10.91
C ILE A 56 9.29 -1.29 -10.53
N ARG A 57 9.68 -2.53 -10.21
CA ARG A 57 11.10 -2.87 -9.94
C ARG A 57 11.99 -2.63 -11.15
N GLU A 58 11.55 -3.06 -12.33
CA GLU A 58 12.29 -2.83 -13.59
C GLU A 58 12.55 -1.34 -13.82
N LEU A 59 11.52 -0.50 -13.69
CA LEU A 59 11.68 0.95 -13.78
C LEU A 59 12.68 1.48 -12.74
N LEU A 60 12.53 1.12 -11.47
CA LEU A 60 13.35 1.66 -10.39
C LEU A 60 14.81 1.20 -10.48
N ARG A 61 15.08 -0.04 -10.92
CA ARG A 61 16.44 -0.51 -11.22
C ARG A 61 17.06 0.32 -12.33
N LYS A 62 16.33 0.52 -13.45
CA LYS A 62 16.78 1.35 -14.57
C LYS A 62 17.08 2.79 -14.13
N VAL A 63 16.21 3.40 -13.33
CA VAL A 63 16.44 4.76 -12.80
C VAL A 63 17.63 4.79 -11.84
N GLY A 64 17.79 3.77 -11.00
CA GLY A 64 18.95 3.63 -10.12
C GLY A 64 20.27 3.59 -10.91
N GLU A 65 20.34 2.80 -11.98
CA GLU A 65 21.49 2.73 -12.88
C GLU A 65 21.76 4.09 -13.56
N GLU A 66 20.73 4.77 -14.06
CA GLU A 66 20.84 6.12 -14.66
C GLU A 66 21.37 7.17 -13.68
N GLN A 67 21.09 7.00 -12.37
CA GLN A 67 21.59 7.85 -11.29
C GLN A 67 22.96 7.41 -10.75
N GLY A 68 23.55 6.35 -11.31
CA GLY A 68 24.87 5.84 -10.92
C GLY A 68 24.87 4.98 -9.66
N GLN A 69 23.72 4.39 -9.27
CA GLN A 69 23.66 3.42 -8.18
C GLN A 69 24.23 2.07 -8.64
N GLU A 70 25.21 1.55 -7.90
CA GLU A 70 25.69 0.17 -8.07
C GLU A 70 24.86 -0.77 -7.21
N ASN A 71 23.80 -1.33 -7.80
CA ASN A 71 22.91 -2.24 -7.11
C ASN A 71 23.32 -3.70 -7.36
N PRO A 72 23.35 -4.56 -6.33
CA PRO A 72 23.62 -5.98 -6.51
C PRO A 72 22.48 -6.68 -7.28
N PRO A 73 22.74 -7.86 -7.88
CA PRO A 73 21.75 -8.56 -8.72
C PRO A 73 20.45 -8.95 -8.01
N ASP A 74 20.48 -9.08 -6.69
CA ASP A 74 19.35 -9.40 -5.81
C ASP A 74 18.65 -8.17 -5.22
N HIS A 75 19.04 -6.95 -5.64
CA HIS A 75 18.41 -5.71 -5.20
C HIS A 75 16.92 -5.65 -5.60
N ASP A 76 16.07 -5.41 -4.59
CA ASP A 76 14.64 -5.20 -4.76
C ASP A 76 14.23 -3.80 -4.24
N PRO A 77 14.12 -2.80 -5.13
CA PRO A 77 13.87 -1.42 -4.74
C PRO A 77 12.51 -1.21 -4.03
N ILE A 78 11.56 -2.15 -4.15
CA ILE A 78 10.29 -2.10 -3.42
C ILE A 78 10.49 -2.52 -1.97
N HIS A 79 11.31 -3.55 -1.72
CA HIS A 79 11.60 -4.01 -0.36
C HIS A 79 12.55 -3.11 0.40
N ASP A 80 13.46 -2.43 -0.31
CA ASP A 80 14.38 -1.44 0.26
C ASP A 80 13.66 -0.20 0.79
N GLN A 81 12.43 0.06 0.32
CA GLN A 81 11.61 1.23 0.71
C GLN A 81 12.36 2.57 0.57
N SER A 82 13.25 2.66 -0.42
CA SER A 82 14.14 3.80 -0.64
C SER A 82 13.63 4.81 -1.68
N TRP A 83 12.53 4.49 -2.38
CA TRP A 83 11.99 5.30 -3.47
C TRP A 83 10.62 5.89 -3.13
N TYR A 84 10.42 7.13 -3.56
CA TYR A 84 9.10 7.75 -3.70
C TYR A 84 8.88 8.11 -5.17
N LEU A 85 7.80 7.61 -5.77
CA LEU A 85 7.45 7.90 -7.15
C LEU A 85 6.82 9.31 -7.22
N ASP A 86 7.66 10.29 -7.54
CA ASP A 86 7.22 11.65 -7.85
C ASP A 86 6.43 11.71 -9.17
N GLN A 87 5.96 12.90 -9.56
CA GLN A 87 5.19 13.09 -10.79
C GLN A 87 5.94 12.58 -12.04
N THR A 88 7.26 12.80 -12.10
CA THR A 88 8.11 12.39 -13.22
C THR A 88 8.17 10.86 -13.32
N LEU A 89 8.42 10.18 -12.20
CA LEU A 89 8.52 8.73 -12.15
C LEU A 89 7.16 8.05 -12.38
N ARG A 90 6.06 8.60 -11.84
CA ARG A 90 4.71 8.07 -12.09
C ARG A 90 4.33 8.19 -13.57
N LYS A 91 4.60 9.34 -14.18
CA LYS A 91 4.39 9.53 -15.63
C LYS A 91 5.23 8.55 -16.45
N ARG A 92 6.52 8.42 -16.12
CA ARG A 92 7.43 7.48 -16.79
C ARG A 92 7.00 6.02 -16.64
N LEU A 93 6.51 5.64 -15.45
CA LEU A 93 5.96 4.31 -15.18
C LEU A 93 4.76 4.00 -16.09
N TYR A 94 3.87 4.98 -16.29
CA TYR A 94 2.76 4.85 -17.22
C TYR A 94 3.23 4.77 -18.67
N ASP A 95 4.08 5.70 -19.10
CA ASP A 95 4.50 5.83 -20.50
C ASP A 95 5.36 4.64 -20.97
N GLU A 96 6.30 4.14 -20.14
CA GLU A 96 7.21 3.06 -20.53
C GLU A 96 6.65 1.66 -20.24
N TYR A 97 5.86 1.47 -19.18
CA TYR A 97 5.43 0.15 -18.71
C TYR A 97 3.91 -0.08 -18.75
N GLY A 98 3.12 0.96 -19.08
CA GLY A 98 1.67 0.92 -19.12
C GLY A 98 1.03 0.69 -17.75
N VAL A 99 1.73 1.07 -16.67
CA VAL A 99 1.27 0.85 -15.30
C VAL A 99 0.63 2.13 -14.78
N GLN A 100 -0.67 2.07 -14.52
CA GLN A 100 -1.43 3.12 -13.86
C GLN A 100 -1.80 2.67 -12.45
N GLY A 101 -1.54 3.53 -11.46
CA GLY A 101 -1.98 3.32 -10.08
C GLY A 101 -3.27 4.08 -9.76
N TRP A 102 -3.65 4.05 -8.49
CA TRP A 102 -4.73 4.86 -7.92
C TRP A 102 -4.13 5.96 -7.06
N ALA A 103 -4.37 7.21 -7.44
CA ALA A 103 -4.15 8.38 -6.60
C ALA A 103 -5.35 8.57 -5.66
N ILE A 104 -5.14 8.51 -4.35
CA ILE A 104 -6.21 8.55 -3.36
C ILE A 104 -5.88 9.59 -2.30
N VAL A 105 -6.74 10.60 -2.14
CA VAL A 105 -6.67 11.51 -0.99
C VAL A 105 -7.46 10.90 0.16
N GLN A 106 -6.77 10.55 1.24
CA GLN A 106 -7.38 10.04 2.46
C GLN A 106 -7.75 11.21 3.38
N PHE A 107 -9.04 11.41 3.60
CA PHE A 107 -9.57 12.41 4.53
C PHE A 107 -9.68 11.87 5.96
N LEU A 108 -9.94 12.76 6.91
CA LEU A 108 -10.31 12.38 8.28
C LEU A 108 -11.53 11.42 8.26
N GLY A 109 -11.41 10.28 8.94
CA GLY A 109 -12.45 9.25 8.98
C GLY A 109 -12.34 8.19 7.89
N ASP A 110 -11.67 8.47 6.77
CA ASP A 110 -11.54 7.50 5.67
C ASP A 110 -10.69 6.29 6.09
N ALA A 111 -11.16 5.09 5.74
CA ALA A 111 -10.44 3.84 5.85
C ALA A 111 -9.98 3.40 4.45
N VAL A 112 -8.67 3.15 4.29
CA VAL A 112 -8.09 2.69 3.02
C VAL A 112 -7.76 1.21 3.17
N PHE A 113 -8.33 0.37 2.31
CA PHE A 113 -8.04 -1.07 2.25
C PHE A 113 -6.96 -1.33 1.20
N ILE A 114 -5.85 -1.94 1.60
CA ILE A 114 -4.70 -2.20 0.75
C ILE A 114 -4.60 -3.71 0.50
N PRO A 115 -4.74 -4.18 -0.76
CA PRO A 115 -4.58 -5.60 -1.06
C PRO A 115 -3.17 -6.11 -0.76
N ALA A 116 -3.06 -7.37 -0.35
CA ALA A 116 -1.77 -8.01 -0.12
C ALA A 116 -0.89 -7.95 -1.38
N GLY A 117 0.32 -7.42 -1.23
CA GLY A 117 1.31 -7.31 -2.31
C GLY A 117 1.17 -6.09 -3.21
N ALA A 118 0.18 -5.21 -2.96
CA ALA A 118 0.06 -3.95 -3.68
C ALA A 118 1.16 -2.96 -3.23
N PRO A 119 2.10 -2.57 -4.11
CA PRO A 119 3.05 -1.49 -3.79
C PRO A 119 2.27 -0.20 -3.54
N HIS A 120 2.65 0.54 -2.50
CA HIS A 120 1.99 1.79 -2.15
C HIS A 120 2.95 2.76 -1.48
N GLN A 121 2.69 4.05 -1.65
CA GLN A 121 3.41 5.15 -1.01
C GLN A 121 2.42 6.17 -0.43
N VAL A 122 2.86 6.91 0.58
CA VAL A 122 2.03 7.86 1.31
C VAL A 122 2.77 9.18 1.47
N HIS A 123 2.11 10.28 1.12
CA HIS A 123 2.59 11.64 1.33
C HIS A 123 1.60 12.38 2.22
N ASN A 124 2.02 12.75 3.43
CA ASN A 124 1.18 13.52 4.33
C ASN A 124 1.03 14.95 3.80
N LEU A 125 -0.21 15.39 3.62
CA LEU A 125 -0.55 16.76 3.24
C LEU A 125 -0.55 17.67 4.47
N TYR A 126 -1.01 17.12 5.60
CA TYR A 126 -0.97 17.76 6.91
C TYR A 126 -0.53 16.76 7.99
N SER A 127 -0.39 17.21 9.24
CA SER A 127 -0.08 16.34 10.37
C SER A 127 -1.16 15.27 10.54
N CYS A 128 -0.78 13.99 10.55
CA CYS A 128 -1.72 12.87 10.57
C CYS A 128 -1.48 11.91 11.73
N ILE A 129 -2.56 11.37 12.30
CA ILE A 129 -2.50 10.15 13.10
C ILE A 129 -3.26 9.05 12.35
N LYS A 130 -2.58 7.94 12.09
CA LYS A 130 -3.10 6.77 11.37
C LYS A 130 -2.97 5.53 12.25
N VAL A 131 -3.96 4.67 12.21
CA VAL A 131 -3.94 3.33 12.81
C VAL A 131 -4.18 2.36 11.66
N ALA A 132 -3.40 1.28 11.62
CA ALA A 132 -3.50 0.22 10.64
C ALA A 132 -3.62 -1.12 11.36
N GLU A 133 -4.39 -2.04 10.77
CA GLU A 133 -4.57 -3.40 11.25
C GLU A 133 -4.40 -4.34 10.06
N ASP A 134 -3.53 -5.33 10.20
CA ASP A 134 -3.31 -6.34 9.17
C ASP A 134 -4.31 -7.49 9.33
N PHE A 135 -4.82 -8.01 8.22
CA PHE A 135 -5.68 -9.18 8.20
C PHE A 135 -5.44 -10.06 6.97
N VAL A 136 -5.85 -11.32 7.02
CA VAL A 136 -5.76 -12.26 5.88
C VAL A 136 -7.16 -12.59 5.39
N SER A 137 -7.48 -12.13 4.18
CA SER A 137 -8.74 -12.46 3.50
C SER A 137 -8.60 -13.76 2.69
N PRO A 138 -9.67 -14.58 2.58
CA PRO A 138 -9.67 -15.77 1.72
C PRO A 138 -9.30 -15.46 0.27
N GLU A 139 -9.74 -14.32 -0.26
CA GLU A 139 -9.52 -13.87 -1.64
C GLU A 139 -8.03 -13.69 -1.96
N HIS A 140 -7.22 -13.30 -0.96
CA HIS A 140 -5.80 -13.00 -1.12
C HIS A 140 -4.88 -14.00 -0.44
N VAL A 141 -5.39 -15.08 0.17
CA VAL A 141 -4.59 -16.04 0.94
C VAL A 141 -3.44 -16.66 0.15
N LYS A 142 -3.65 -16.93 -1.14
CA LYS A 142 -2.60 -17.41 -2.05
C LYS A 142 -1.48 -16.38 -2.21
N HIS A 143 -1.86 -15.11 -2.34
CA HIS A 143 -0.91 -14.01 -2.47
C HIS A 143 -0.12 -13.84 -1.16
N CYS A 144 -0.80 -13.82 -0.01
CA CYS A 144 -0.16 -13.76 1.31
C CYS A 144 0.85 -14.89 1.49
N PHE A 145 0.48 -16.14 1.17
CA PHE A 145 1.39 -17.28 1.28
C PHE A 145 2.64 -17.14 0.41
N ARG A 146 2.48 -16.68 -0.84
CA ARG A 146 3.59 -16.44 -1.76
C ARG A 146 4.52 -15.34 -1.25
N LEU A 147 3.97 -14.19 -0.83
CA LEU A 147 4.75 -13.09 -0.27
C LEU A 147 5.51 -13.53 0.98
N THR A 148 4.89 -14.28 1.89
CA THR A 148 5.57 -14.84 3.06
C THR A 148 6.76 -15.72 2.66
N GLN A 149 6.70 -16.41 1.52
CA GLN A 149 7.86 -17.13 0.98
C GLN A 149 8.90 -16.18 0.38
N GLU A 150 8.49 -15.25 -0.49
CA GLU A 150 9.39 -14.27 -1.13
C GLU A 150 10.18 -13.47 -0.07
N PHE A 151 9.51 -12.94 0.96
CA PHE A 151 10.15 -12.22 2.08
C PHE A 151 11.22 -13.04 2.80
N ARG A 152 11.01 -14.35 2.98
CA ARG A 152 12.00 -15.25 3.61
C ARG A 152 13.21 -15.53 2.73
N HIS A 153 13.10 -15.39 1.40
CA HIS A 153 14.23 -15.58 0.49
C HIS A 153 15.06 -14.30 0.38
N LEU A 154 14.40 -13.14 0.46
CA LEU A 154 15.04 -11.82 0.48
C LEU A 154 15.75 -11.54 1.82
N SER A 155 15.34 -12.17 2.92
CA SER A 155 15.80 -11.85 4.28
C SER A 155 17.28 -12.14 4.60
N ASN A 156 18.11 -12.64 3.68
CA ASN A 156 19.54 -12.85 3.99
C ASN A 156 20.33 -11.52 4.15
N THR A 157 19.80 -10.42 3.60
CA THR A 157 20.38 -9.06 3.67
C THR A 157 19.44 -8.02 4.29
N HIS A 158 18.15 -8.34 4.47
CA HIS A 158 17.12 -7.41 4.98
C HIS A 158 16.79 -7.65 6.45
N THR A 159 16.62 -6.58 7.23
CA THR A 159 16.44 -6.60 8.69
C THR A 159 15.10 -7.19 9.20
N ASN A 160 14.07 -7.34 8.36
CA ASN A 160 12.74 -7.84 8.76
C ASN A 160 12.62 -9.37 8.55
N HIS A 161 13.06 -10.14 9.55
CA HIS A 161 13.16 -11.60 9.47
C HIS A 161 11.91 -12.36 9.97
N GLU A 162 10.91 -11.69 10.55
CA GLU A 162 9.81 -12.37 11.23
C GLU A 162 8.50 -12.35 10.43
N ASP A 163 7.89 -13.53 10.31
CA ASP A 163 6.52 -13.73 9.83
C ASP A 163 5.52 -13.22 10.89
N LYS A 164 5.35 -11.88 10.94
CA LYS A 164 4.52 -11.19 11.94
C LYS A 164 3.04 -11.60 11.88
N LEU A 165 2.53 -11.85 10.69
CA LEU A 165 1.14 -12.24 10.44
C LEU A 165 0.87 -13.74 10.66
N GLN A 166 1.91 -14.59 10.65
CA GLN A 166 1.79 -16.04 10.82
C GLN A 166 0.73 -16.66 9.88
N VAL A 167 0.78 -16.33 8.58
CA VAL A 167 -0.24 -16.71 7.59
C VAL A 167 -0.54 -18.22 7.62
N LYS A 168 0.48 -19.06 7.83
CA LYS A 168 0.32 -20.52 7.95
C LYS A 168 -0.54 -20.94 9.14
N ASN A 169 -0.38 -20.28 10.29
CA ASN A 169 -1.18 -20.55 11.49
C ASN A 169 -2.63 -20.11 11.27
N ILE A 170 -2.85 -18.95 10.66
CA ILE A 170 -4.20 -18.47 10.33
C ILE A 170 -4.93 -19.49 9.46
N ILE A 171 -4.30 -19.96 8.39
CA ILE A 171 -4.88 -20.98 7.48
C ILE A 171 -5.16 -22.28 8.25
N TYR A 172 -4.21 -22.76 9.04
CA TYR A 172 -4.37 -24.00 9.81
C TYR A 172 -5.56 -23.92 10.77
N HIS A 173 -5.66 -22.84 11.56
CA HIS A 173 -6.73 -22.66 12.52
C HIS A 173 -8.09 -22.46 11.84
N ALA A 174 -8.15 -21.69 10.74
CA ALA A 174 -9.38 -21.52 9.96
C ALA A 174 -9.92 -22.86 9.43
N VAL A 175 -9.05 -23.71 8.86
CA VAL A 175 -9.45 -25.05 8.38
C VAL A 175 -9.81 -25.97 9.53
N LYS A 176 -9.04 -25.97 10.62
CA LYS A 176 -9.32 -26.77 11.82
C LYS A 176 -10.72 -26.46 12.37
N ASP A 177 -11.07 -25.18 12.47
CA ASP A 177 -12.36 -24.74 13.01
C ASP A 177 -13.52 -25.05 12.04
N ALA A 178 -13.31 -24.88 10.73
CA ALA A 178 -14.29 -25.26 9.72
C ALA A 178 -14.60 -26.78 9.75
N VAL A 179 -13.56 -27.61 9.78
CA VAL A 179 -13.71 -29.08 9.87
C VAL A 179 -14.35 -29.48 11.20
N GLY A 180 -13.97 -28.85 12.31
CA GLY A 180 -14.57 -29.09 13.62
C GLY A 180 -16.07 -28.78 13.63
N THR A 181 -16.46 -27.67 13.01
CA THR A 181 -17.86 -27.24 12.90
C THR A 181 -18.70 -28.23 12.07
N LEU A 182 -18.18 -28.67 10.92
CA LEU A 182 -18.86 -29.64 10.06
C LEU A 182 -19.07 -30.98 10.76
N LYS A 183 -18.03 -31.54 11.40
CA LYS A 183 -18.13 -32.81 12.15
C LYS A 183 -19.15 -32.74 13.30
N ALA A 184 -19.19 -31.61 14.00
CA ALA A 184 -20.17 -31.39 15.07
C ALA A 184 -21.61 -31.32 14.53
N HIS A 185 -21.81 -30.83 13.30
CA HIS A 185 -23.11 -30.77 12.66
C HIS A 185 -23.57 -32.13 12.13
N GLU A 186 -22.70 -32.90 11.47
CA GLU A 186 -22.99 -34.27 11.02
C GLU A 186 -23.43 -35.17 12.20
N SER A 187 -22.73 -35.06 13.32
CA SER A 187 -23.07 -35.79 14.55
C SER A 187 -24.45 -35.46 15.11
N LYS A 188 -25.01 -34.29 14.79
CA LYS A 188 -26.36 -33.87 15.18
C LYS A 188 -27.43 -34.35 14.20
N LEU A 189 -27.11 -34.50 12.91
CA LEU A 189 -28.01 -35.04 11.90
C LEU A 189 -28.16 -36.56 11.99
N ALA A 190 -27.15 -37.25 12.52
CA ALA A 190 -27.16 -38.70 12.74
C ALA A 190 -27.86 -39.15 14.04
N ARG A 191 -28.40 -38.21 14.83
CA ARG A 191 -29.19 -38.47 16.05
C ARG A 191 -30.65 -38.07 15.82
#